data_AF-A0A392V4N6-F1
#
_entry.id   AF-A0A392V4N6-F1
#
_cell.length_a   1.000
_cell.length_b   1.000
_cell.length_c   1.000
_cell.angle_alpha   90.00
_cell.angle_beta   90.00
_cell.angle_gamma   90.00
#
_symmetry.space_group_name_H-M   'P 1'
#
loop_
_entity.id
_entity.type
_entity.pdbx_description
1 polymer ?
#
loop_
_entity_poly.entity_id
_entity_poly.type
_entity_poly.pdbx_seq_one_letter_code
_entity_poly.pdbx_strand_id
1 'polypeptide(L)' 'IMRAPIPAGFEKPPQLGTYDGKSDPDEHIDNINAILDFHMVTGAIRCRLFPTTLRKGAMA' A
#
# COMPACT_ATOMS: atom_id res chain seq x y z
N ILE A 1 -12.92 3.80 -7.79
CA ILE A 1 -11.55 3.55 -7.28
C ILE A 1 -11.11 2.08 -7.46
N MET A 2 -11.97 1.08 -7.22
CA MET A 2 -11.62 -0.36 -7.39
C MET A 2 -11.48 -0.89 -8.84
N ARG A 3 -11.59 -0.05 -9.87
CA ARG A 3 -11.56 -0.46 -11.29
C ARG A 3 -10.28 -0.07 -12.03
N ALA A 4 -9.31 0.55 -11.37
CA ALA A 4 -8.04 0.87 -12.01
C ALA A 4 -7.31 -0.45 -12.36
N PRO A 5 -6.92 -0.63 -13.63
CA PRO A 5 -6.12 -1.79 -14.03
C PRO A 5 -4.79 -1.76 -13.30
N ILE A 6 -4.38 -2.91 -12.76
CA ILE A 6 -3.06 -3.06 -12.16
C ILE A 6 -2.04 -3.10 -13.31
N PRO A 7 -0.98 -2.28 -13.30
CA PRO A 7 0.06 -2.35 -14.33
C PRO A 7 0.75 -3.71 -14.34
N ALA A 8 1.16 -4.17 -15.51
CA ALA A 8 1.96 -5.39 -15.64
C ALA A 8 3.24 -5.28 -14.76
N GLY A 9 3.51 -6.29 -13.93
CA GLY A 9 4.58 -6.27 -12.92
C GLY A 9 4.13 -5.97 -11.48
N PHE A 10 2.88 -5.54 -11.27
CA PHE A 10 2.25 -5.38 -9.94
C PHE A 10 1.21 -6.48 -9.64
N GLU A 11 1.24 -7.56 -10.40
CA GLU A 11 0.35 -8.72 -10.22
C GLU A 11 0.51 -9.34 -8.82
N LYS A 12 1.72 -9.21 -8.26
CA LYS A 12 2.00 -9.37 -6.84
C LYS A 12 2.24 -8.00 -6.23
N PRO A 13 1.66 -7.69 -5.07
CA PRO A 13 2.02 -6.49 -4.34
C PRO A 13 3.53 -6.46 -4.14
N PRO A 14 4.18 -5.28 -4.18
CA PRO A 14 5.53 -5.14 -3.64
C PRO A 14 5.54 -5.70 -2.21
N GLN A 15 6.71 -6.08 -1.69
CA GLN A 15 6.84 -6.35 -0.26
C GLN A 15 6.67 -5.02 0.49
N LEU A 16 5.41 -4.64 0.68
CA LEU A 16 5.00 -3.50 1.45
C LEU A 16 5.05 -3.92 2.93
N GLY A 17 5.60 -3.06 3.78
CA GLY A 17 5.63 -3.29 5.23
C GLY A 17 4.23 -3.59 5.76
N THR A 18 4.13 -4.40 6.81
CA THR A 18 2.85 -4.69 7.47
C THR A 18 2.61 -3.73 8.62
N TYR A 19 1.45 -3.09 8.64
CA TYR A 19 0.97 -2.26 9.74
C TYR A 19 0.11 -3.08 10.69
N ASP A 20 0.46 -3.06 11.97
CA ASP A 20 -0.22 -3.82 13.02
C ASP A 20 -1.21 -2.97 13.84
N GLY A 21 -1.31 -1.68 13.54
CA GLY A 21 -2.17 -0.75 14.29
C GLY A 21 -1.53 -0.19 15.57
N LYS A 22 -0.26 -0.48 15.83
CA LYS A 22 0.45 -0.05 17.06
C LYS A 22 1.58 0.93 16.80
N SER A 23 2.22 0.85 15.63
CA SER A 23 3.22 1.83 15.21
C SER A 23 2.55 3.14 14.75
N ASP A 24 3.37 4.17 14.56
CA ASP A 24 2.89 5.46 14.07
C ASP A 24 2.24 5.31 12.66
N PRO A 25 0.97 5.75 12.48
CA PRO A 25 0.29 5.64 11.20
C PRO A 25 0.92 6.51 10.11
N ASP A 26 1.45 7.69 10.46
CA ASP A 26 2.01 8.64 9.49
C ASP A 26 3.34 8.10 8.95
N GLU A 27 4.20 7.56 9.82
CA GLU A 27 5.42 6.86 9.43
C GLU A 27 5.12 5.68 8.50
N HIS A 28 4.05 4.92 8.77
CA HIS A 28 3.63 3.84 7.88
C HIS A 28 3.19 4.37 6.50
N ILE A 29 2.41 5.44 6.46
CA ILE A 29 1.96 6.07 5.21
C ILE A 29 3.16 6.58 4.40
N ASP A 30 4.13 7.24 5.04
CA ASP A 30 5.32 7.77 4.38
C ASP A 30 6.19 6.65 3.80
N ASN A 31 6.39 5.57 4.54
CA ASN A 31 7.11 4.39 4.07
C ASN A 31 6.43 3.76 2.84
N ILE A 32 5.11 3.61 2.87
CA ILE A 32 4.35 3.08 1.72
C ILE A 32 4.43 4.03 0.52
N ASN A 33 4.31 5.34 0.73
CA ASN A 33 4.44 6.31 -0.35
C ASN A 33 5.82 6.27 -0.99
N ALA A 34 6.89 6.22 -0.20
CA ALA A 34 8.26 6.14 -0.72
C ALA A 34 8.48 4.89 -1.60
N ILE A 35 7.99 3.73 -1.17
CA ILE A 35 8.07 2.49 -1.96
C ILE A 35 7.26 2.64 -3.26
N LEU A 36 6.03 3.14 -3.19
CA LEU A 36 5.17 3.29 -4.36
C LEU A 36 5.67 4.36 -5.34
N ASP A 37 6.30 5.43 -4.85
CA ASP A 37 6.97 6.45 -5.66
C ASP A 37 8.18 5.87 -6.40
N PHE A 38 9.02 5.08 -5.74
CA PHE A 38 10.15 4.38 -6.36
C PHE A 38 9.69 3.47 -7.50
N HIS A 39 8.54 2.82 -7.30
CA HIS A 39 7.91 1.95 -8.28
C HIS A 39 7.05 2.70 -9.32
N MET A 40 7.06 4.04 -9.32
CA MET A 40 6.29 4.91 -10.22
C MET A 40 4.78 4.61 -10.23
N VAL A 41 4.23 4.13 -9.12
CA VAL A 41 2.81 3.83 -8.96
C VAL A 41 2.06 5.12 -8.71
N THR A 42 0.96 5.38 -9.43
CA THR A 42 0.21 6.64 -9.31
C THR A 42 -1.24 6.42 -8.92
N GLY A 43 -1.82 7.45 -8.27
CA GLY A 43 -3.26 7.62 -8.06
C GLY A 43 -3.97 6.39 -7.48
N ALA A 44 -5.00 5.92 -8.18
CA ALA A 44 -5.92 4.88 -7.72
C ALA A 44 -5.27 3.52 -7.40
N ILE A 45 -4.08 3.24 -7.94
CA ILE A 45 -3.35 2.00 -7.66
C ILE A 45 -2.79 2.02 -6.23
N ARG A 46 -2.35 3.17 -5.72
CA ARG A 46 -1.88 3.31 -4.33
C ARG A 46 -2.99 2.97 -3.34
N CYS A 47 -4.20 3.51 -3.57
CA CYS A 47 -5.37 3.22 -2.74
C CYS A 47 -5.80 1.75 -2.80
N ARG A 48 -5.50 1.04 -3.90
CA ARG A 48 -5.79 -0.40 -4.02
C ARG A 48 -4.75 -1.27 -3.29
N LEU A 49 -3.49 -0.81 -3.23
CA LEU A 49 -2.40 -1.51 -2.55
C LEU A 49 -2.38 -1.26 -1.04
N PHE A 50 -2.77 -0.07 -0.58
CA PHE A 50 -2.73 0.27 0.84
C PHE A 50 -3.43 -0.75 1.76
N PRO A 51 -4.64 -1.27 1.45
CA PRO A 51 -5.29 -2.28 2.30
C PRO A 51 -4.50 -3.58 2.43
N THR A 52 -3.62 -3.92 1.48
CA THR A 52 -2.80 -5.15 1.57
C THR A 52 -1.67 -5.02 2.59
N THR A 53 -1.43 -3.81 3.11
CA THR A 53 -0.41 -3.54 4.14
C THR A 53 -0.96 -3.70 5.55
N LEU A 54 -2.28 -3.77 5.73
CA LEU A 54 -2.91 -3.80 7.04
C LEU A 54 -3.03 -5.25 7.56
N ARG A 55 -2.58 -5.50 8.80
CA ARG A 55 -2.91 -6.76 9.49
C ARG A 55 -4.37 -6.76 9.96
N LYS A 56 -4.91 -7.95 10.22
CA LYS A 56 -6.28 -8.14 10.73
C LYS A 56 -6.63 -7.27 11.95
N GLY A 57 -5.67 -7.01 12.84
CA GLY A 57 -5.88 -6.15 14.02
C GLY A 57 -5.93 -4.65 13.71
N ALA A 58 -5.44 -4.23 12.54
CA ALA A 58 -5.50 -2.85 12.05
C ALA A 58 -6.73 -2.58 11.17
N MET A 59 -7.41 -3.64 10.71
CA MET A 59 -8.69 -3.52 10.00
C MET A 59 -9.82 -3.49 11.03
N ALA A 60 -10.09 -2.31 11.59
CA ALA A 60 -11.25 -2.06 12.46
C ALA A 60 -12.52 -1.80 11.65
#